data_AF-A0A0B6YGY3-F1
#
_entry.id   AF-A0A0B6YGY3-F1
#
_cell.length_a   1.000
_cell.length_b   1.000
_cell.length_c   1.000
_cell.angle_alpha   90.00
_cell.angle_beta   90.00
_cell.angle_gamma   90.00
#
_symmetry.space_group_name_H-M   'P 1'
#
loop_
_entity.id
_entity.type
_entity.pdbx_description
1 polymer ?
#
loop_
_entity_poly.entity_id
_entity_poly.type
_entity_poly.pdbx_seq_one_letter_code
_entity_poly.pdbx_strand_id
1 'polypeptide(L)' 'GALRCRMACGKEFSVGSGMTNKDRDKPPKIGSIITYKFQELTKSGTPRFPTYLGKCIDKTEPKDAEIRAVLDEDEA' A
#
# COMPACT_ATOMS: atom_id res chain seq x y z
N GLY A 1 5.09 -15.29 5.43
CA GLY A 1 4.74 -14.13 6.27
C GLY A 1 4.34 -12.95 5.41
N ALA A 2 3.52 -12.05 5.95
CA ALA A 2 3.03 -10.83 5.29
C ALA A 2 3.04 -9.65 6.27
N LEU A 3 3.19 -8.43 5.75
CA LEU A 3 3.08 -7.21 6.54
C LEU A 3 1.63 -6.74 6.59
N ARG A 4 1.10 -6.52 7.81
CA ARG A 4 -0.17 -5.81 7.99
C ARG A 4 0.11 -4.32 7.99
N CYS A 5 -0.52 -3.61 7.05
CA CYS A 5 -0.35 -2.18 6.85
C CYS A 5 -1.70 -1.49 7.00
N ARG A 6 -1.68 -0.23 7.43
CA ARG A 6 -2.86 0.63 7.52
C ARG A 6 -2.63 1.86 6.67
N MET A 7 -3.60 2.19 5.83
CA MET A 7 -3.65 3.41 5.04
C MET A 7 -4.04 4.62 5.90
N ALA A 8 -3.90 5.84 5.38
CA ALA A 8 -4.25 7.05 6.13
C ALA A 8 -5.76 7.15 6.39
N CYS A 9 -6.59 6.66 5.46
CA CYS A 9 -8.03 6.52 5.62
C CYS A 9 -8.47 5.48 6.68
N GLY A 10 -7.53 4.80 7.34
CA GLY A 10 -7.81 3.79 8.37
C GLY A 10 -8.04 2.37 7.83
N LYS A 11 -8.01 2.17 6.52
CA LYS A 11 -8.16 0.83 5.92
C LYS A 11 -6.94 -0.04 6.15
N GLU A 12 -7.17 -1.29 6.53
CA GLU A 12 -6.12 -2.27 6.77
C GLU A 12 -6.00 -3.24 5.60
N PHE A 13 -4.75 -3.54 5.22
CA PHE A 13 -4.45 -4.46 4.14
C PHE A 13 -3.16 -5.23 4.42
N SER A 14 -3.02 -6.39 3.79
CA SER A 14 -1.83 -7.23 3.95
C SER A 14 -0.97 -7.23 2.70
N VAL A 15 0.33 -7.04 2.86
CA VAL A 15 1.32 -7.09 1.78
C VAL A 15 2.23 -8.30 1.98
N GLY A 16 2.03 -9.33 1.16
CA GLY A 16 2.86 -10.55 1.17
C GLY A 16 3.86 -10.62 0.02
N SER A 17 3.65 -9.83 -1.03
CA SER A 17 4.41 -9.87 -2.29
C SER A 17 5.42 -8.73 -2.36
N GLY A 18 6.54 -8.95 -3.07
CA GLY A 18 7.58 -7.93 -3.28
C GLY A 18 8.59 -7.76 -2.14
N MET A 19 8.37 -8.37 -0.97
CA MET A 19 9.39 -8.36 0.09
C MET A 19 10.58 -9.24 -0.32
N THR A 20 11.78 -8.68 -0.28
CA THR A 20 13.01 -9.46 -0.46
C THR A 20 13.32 -10.27 0.79
N ASN A 21 14.20 -11.26 0.69
CA ASN A 21 14.63 -12.02 1.88
C ASN A 21 15.27 -11.08 2.92
N LYS A 22 16.03 -10.07 2.50
CA LYS A 22 16.62 -9.06 3.41
C LYS A 22 15.56 -8.29 4.19
N ASP A 23 14.45 -7.91 3.55
CA ASP A 23 13.32 -7.28 4.24
C ASP A 23 12.59 -8.24 5.19
N ARG A 24 12.66 -9.56 4.94
CA ARG A 24 12.09 -10.58 5.83
C ARG A 24 12.97 -10.87 7.04
N ASP A 25 14.29 -10.89 6.85
CA ASP A 25 15.27 -10.97 7.94
C ASP A 25 15.24 -9.74 8.84
N LYS A 26 15.01 -8.56 8.25
CA LYS A 26 14.88 -7.28 8.96
C LYS A 26 13.55 -6.60 8.64
N PRO A 27 12.43 -7.09 9.21
CA PRO A 27 11.13 -6.50 8.95
C PRO A 27 11.11 -5.03 9.38
N PRO A 28 10.42 -4.15 8.63
CA PRO A 28 10.22 -2.78 9.05
C PRO A 28 9.54 -2.74 10.42
N LYS A 29 10.06 -1.91 11.32
CA LYS A 29 9.49 -1.72 12.66
C LYS A 29 8.02 -1.28 12.54
N ILE A 30 7.20 -1.71 13.49
CA ILE A 30 5.81 -1.25 13.63
C ILE A 30 5.79 0.29 13.67
N GLY A 31 4.93 0.91 12.87
CA GLY A 31 4.87 2.37 12.68
C GLY A 31 5.76 2.91 11.56
N SER A 32 6.59 2.07 10.91
CA SER A 32 7.33 2.49 9.72
C SER A 32 6.41 2.69 8.52
N ILE A 33 6.66 3.72 7.73
CA ILE A 33 5.98 3.92 6.45
C ILE A 33 6.65 3.09 5.38
N ILE A 34 5.85 2.38 4.58
CA ILE A 34 6.32 1.61 3.44
C ILE A 34 5.76 2.22 2.14
N THR A 35 6.50 2.04 1.06
CA THR A 35 6.02 2.27 -0.29
C THR A 35 5.61 0.93 -0.89
N TYR A 36 4.42 0.90 -1.44
CA TYR A 36 3.88 -0.25 -2.14
C TYR A 36 3.26 0.21 -3.46
N LYS A 37 3.23 -0.69 -4.43
CA LYS A 37 2.45 -0.54 -5.67
C LYS A 37 1.28 -1.51 -5.65
N PHE A 38 0.23 -1.20 -6.39
CA PHE A 38 -0.95 -2.05 -6.54
C PHE A 38 -1.51 -1.81 -7.94
N GLN A 39 -2.28 -2.76 -8.46
CA GLN A 39 -2.74 -2.68 -9.85
C GLN A 39 -4.10 -1.97 -9.95
N GLU A 40 -4.99 -2.24 -9.02
CA GLU A 40 -6.35 -1.71 -9.00
C GLU A 40 -6.83 -1.55 -7.55
N LEU A 41 -7.84 -0.71 -7.33
CA LEU A 41 -8.57 -0.66 -6.06
C LEU A 41 -9.82 -1.54 -6.16
N THR A 42 -10.17 -2.19 -5.06
CA THR A 42 -11.49 -2.82 -4.94
C THR A 42 -12.59 -1.74 -4.85
N LYS A 43 -13.86 -2.13 -5.02
CA LYS A 43 -15.02 -1.23 -4.80
C LYS A 43 -15.03 -0.59 -3.41
N SER A 44 -14.49 -1.30 -2.41
CA SER A 44 -14.31 -0.79 -1.05
C SER A 44 -13.12 0.16 -0.90
N GLY A 45 -12.38 0.44 -1.98
CA GLY A 45 -11.17 1.26 -2.00
C GLY A 45 -9.98 0.63 -1.29
N THR A 46 -9.86 -0.70 -1.32
CA THR A 46 -8.70 -1.44 -0.80
C THR A 46 -7.75 -1.79 -1.95
N PRO A 47 -6.43 -1.63 -1.81
CA PRO A 47 -5.47 -2.02 -2.83
C PRO A 47 -5.53 -3.51 -3.15
N ARG A 48 -5.76 -3.86 -4.43
CA ARG A 48 -5.71 -5.24 -4.92
C ARG A 48 -4.31 -5.55 -5.45
N PHE A 49 -3.80 -6.71 -5.07
CA PHE A 49 -2.44 -7.17 -5.38
C PHE A 49 -1.34 -6.18 -4.97
N PRO A 50 -1.31 -5.73 -3.70
CA PRO A 50 -0.24 -4.85 -3.24
C PRO A 50 1.11 -5.58 -3.25
N THR A 51 2.11 -4.92 -3.82
CA THR A 51 3.49 -5.36 -3.90
C THR A 51 4.36 -4.36 -3.14
N TYR A 52 5.10 -4.85 -2.15
CA TYR A 52 6.06 -4.06 -1.40
C TYR A 52 7.20 -3.58 -2.33
N LEU A 53 7.55 -2.30 -2.23
CA LEU A 53 8.67 -1.71 -2.96
C LEU A 53 9.83 -1.37 -2.04
N GLY A 54 9.56 -0.91 -0.82
CA GLY A 54 10.59 -0.53 0.12
C GLY A 54 10.07 0.25 1.31
N LYS A 55 10.92 0.47 2.30
CA LYS A 55 10.63 1.35 3.44
C LYS A 55 10.89 2.81 3.07
N CYS A 56 9.94 3.69 3.36
CA CYS A 56 10.20 5.14 3.38
C CYS A 56 10.66 5.53 4.78
N ILE A 57 11.92 5.91 4.93
CA ILE A 57 12.47 6.40 6.20
C ILE A 57 12.16 7.89 6.42
N ASP A 58 11.98 8.64 5.34
CA ASP A 58 11.81 10.10 5.36
C ASP A 58 10.36 10.53 5.61
N LYS A 59 9.40 9.61 5.49
CA LYS A 59 7.97 9.89 5.69
C LYS A 59 7.56 9.53 7.11
N THR A 60 6.91 10.49 7.78
CA THR A 60 6.34 10.33 9.12
C THR A 60 4.88 9.87 9.09
N GLU A 61 4.17 10.10 7.97
CA GLU A 61 2.75 9.82 7.85
C GLU A 61 2.46 8.98 6.60
N PRO A 62 1.52 8.01 6.67
CA PRO A 62 1.03 7.33 5.50
C PRO A 62 0.22 8.32 4.66
N LYS A 63 0.22 8.13 3.34
CA LYS A 63 -0.67 8.84 2.43
C LYS A 63 -1.52 7.83 1.70
N ASP A 64 -2.79 8.15 1.53
CA ASP A 64 -3.68 7.35 0.70
C ASP A 64 -3.24 7.46 -0.76
N ALA A 65 -3.42 6.37 -1.49
CA ALA A 65 -3.14 6.37 -2.91
C ALA A 65 -4.31 7.05 -3.63
N GLU A 66 -4.06 8.22 -4.18
CA GLU A 66 -4.97 8.89 -5.09
C GLU A 66 -4.86 8.19 -6.46
N ILE A 67 -5.65 7.15 -6.69
CA ILE A 67 -5.92 6.73 -8.05
C ILE A 67 -6.71 7.86 -8.68
N ARG A 68 -6.16 8.48 -9.73
CA ARG A 68 -6.98 9.21 -10.72
C ARG A 68 -8.04 8.21 -11.15
N ALA A 69 -9.22 8.28 -10.54
CA ALA A 69 -10.40 7.73 -11.17
C ALA A 69 -10.39 8.40 -12.54
N VAL A 70 -10.14 7.59 -13.58
CA VAL A 70 -10.49 8.01 -14.92
C VAL A 70 -11.93 8.45 -14.77
N LEU A 71 -12.15 9.74 -15.00
CA LEU A 71 -13.46 10.34 -15.00
C LEU A 71 -14.34 9.39 -15.81
N ASP A 72 -15.46 8.97 -15.24
CA ASP A 72 -16.62 8.58 -16.03
C ASP A 72 -16.98 9.83 -16.85
N GLU A 73 -16.29 10.04 -17.97
CA GLU A 73 -16.78 10.81 -19.12
C GLU A 73 -17.69 9.88 -19.91
N ASP A 74 -18.82 9.49 -19.31
CA ASP A 74 -20.00 9.03 -20.03
C ASP A 74 -21.22 9.69 -19.36
N GLU A 75 -21.24 11.03 -19.48
CA GLU A 75 -22.46 11.83 -19.36
C GLU A 75 -23.04 11.99 -20.78
N ALA A 76 -24.14 11.27 -21.08
CA ALA A 76 -25.30 11.71 -21.88
C ALA A 76 -26.27 10.54 -22.15
#